data_AF-A0A849CB21-F1
#
_entry.id   AF-A0A849CB21-F1
#
_cell.length_a   1.000
_cell.length_b   1.000
_cell.length_c   1.000
_cell.angle_alpha   90.00
_cell.angle_beta   90.00
_cell.angle_gamma   90.00
#
_symmetry.space_group_name_H-M   'P 1'
#
loop_
_entity.id
_entity.type
_entity.pdbx_description
1 polymer ?
#
loop_
_entity_poly.entity_id
_entity_poly.type
_entity_poly.pdbx_seq_one_letter_code
_entity_poly.pdbx_strand_id
1 'polypeptide(L)'
;MTAVPFSDSERLLALGREAARELVQELATGVAESRTGVLRVTGDPGGDFHIFGGRIAIVDSPGAPGIADLLARPGRLSTGVADVRLVAMMAALDGAFAIAAGWLGSCYWQEPPDPPPGQPLVPGIDPGWLLLETERRLRALAHGRVSPYRNHLSLTDCGRDLLAGSAQGQWQDILFWVNGRRSCRDIALQLHRSLYAVTVDVVRMLDADALIITPPRNTPDSPQTRPASGRFLLPRRRRGASGVNDTLPPPPPRPDRPAVQKIAPVREQERTQ
;
A
#
# COMPACT_ATOMS: atom_id res chain seq x y z
N MET A 1 -32.55 -3.12 -18.12
CA MET A 1 -31.46 -2.84 -17.16
C MET A 1 -30.81 -1.55 -17.60
N THR A 2 -31.20 -0.45 -16.96
CA THR A 2 -30.83 0.92 -17.32
C THR A 2 -29.53 1.31 -16.61
N ALA A 3 -28.52 1.69 -17.39
CA ALA A 3 -27.28 2.29 -16.90
C ALA A 3 -27.62 3.64 -16.24
N VAL A 4 -27.31 3.76 -14.95
CA VAL A 4 -27.43 5.03 -14.21
C VAL A 4 -26.18 5.86 -14.52
N PRO A 5 -26.30 7.14 -14.87
CA PRO A 5 -25.15 7.98 -15.21
C PRO A 5 -24.33 8.34 -13.96
N PHE A 6 -23.00 8.25 -14.08
CA PHE A 6 -21.98 8.60 -13.08
C PHE A 6 -21.88 10.12 -12.85
N SER A 7 -22.96 10.75 -12.41
CA SER A 7 -22.97 12.18 -12.06
C SER A 7 -23.47 12.36 -10.64
N ASP A 8 -22.57 12.18 -9.67
CA ASP A 8 -22.63 12.82 -8.35
C ASP A 8 -21.27 12.68 -7.65
N SER A 9 -20.26 13.30 -8.27
CA SER A 9 -18.85 13.31 -7.87
C SER A 9 -18.50 14.33 -6.77
N GLU A 10 -19.49 14.83 -6.02
CA GLU A 10 -19.26 15.86 -4.99
C GLU A 10 -19.00 15.33 -3.57
N ARG A 11 -18.94 14.00 -3.35
CA ARG A 11 -18.74 13.41 -2.00
C ARG A 11 -17.45 12.58 -1.81
N LEU A 12 -16.40 12.82 -2.62
CA LEU A 12 -15.04 12.26 -2.47
C LEU A 12 -14.07 13.28 -1.84
N LEU A 13 -14.41 13.86 -0.68
CA LEU A 13 -13.85 15.15 -0.23
C LEU A 13 -12.62 15.11 0.72
N ALA A 14 -11.89 14.00 0.85
CA ALA A 14 -10.63 14.01 1.61
C ALA A 14 -9.48 13.23 0.95
N LEU A 15 -9.59 13.00 -0.36
CA LEU A 15 -8.59 12.31 -1.18
C LEU A 15 -8.03 13.31 -2.20
N GLY A 16 -6.86 13.03 -2.76
CA GLY A 16 -6.42 13.71 -3.98
C GLY A 16 -7.47 13.53 -5.06
N ARG A 17 -8.43 14.46 -5.15
CA ARG A 17 -9.64 14.36 -6.00
C ARG A 17 -9.29 14.09 -7.45
N GLU A 18 -8.14 14.59 -7.88
CA GLU A 18 -7.59 14.37 -9.22
C GLU A 18 -7.11 12.94 -9.42
N ALA A 19 -6.29 12.40 -8.53
CA ALA A 19 -5.84 10.99 -8.55
C ALA A 19 -7.00 10.00 -8.48
N ALA A 20 -8.01 10.27 -7.65
CA ALA A 20 -9.20 9.42 -7.57
C ALA A 20 -10.01 9.45 -8.88
N ARG A 21 -10.13 10.63 -9.52
CA ARG A 21 -10.78 10.77 -10.84
C ARG A 21 -9.98 10.07 -11.94
N GLU A 22 -8.66 10.17 -11.89
CA GLU A 22 -7.75 9.48 -12.80
C GLU A 22 -7.96 7.96 -12.70
N LEU A 23 -7.99 7.39 -11.49
CA LEU A 23 -8.28 5.97 -11.29
C LEU A 23 -9.63 5.55 -11.89
N VAL A 24 -10.69 6.34 -11.62
CA VAL A 24 -12.04 6.06 -12.16
C VAL A 24 -12.02 6.09 -13.69
N GLN A 25 -11.33 7.08 -14.28
CA GLN A 25 -11.23 7.23 -15.72
C GLN A 25 -10.45 6.09 -16.37
N GLU A 26 -9.29 5.73 -15.82
CA GLU A 26 -8.46 4.63 -16.33
C GLU A 26 -9.19 3.28 -16.26
N LEU A 27 -9.92 3.02 -15.17
CA LEU A 27 -10.74 1.82 -15.05
C LEU A 27 -11.91 1.82 -16.06
N ALA A 28 -12.58 2.95 -16.26
CA ALA A 28 -13.66 3.08 -17.23
C ALA A 28 -13.17 2.86 -18.68
N THR A 29 -12.02 3.44 -19.04
CA THR A 29 -11.36 3.20 -20.34
C THR A 29 -10.99 1.72 -20.48
N GLY A 30 -10.43 1.11 -19.44
CA GLY A 30 -10.09 -0.32 -19.43
C GLY A 30 -11.30 -1.23 -19.64
N VAL A 31 -12.48 -0.88 -19.10
CA VAL A 31 -13.73 -1.60 -19.37
C VAL A 31 -14.14 -1.46 -20.84
N ALA A 32 -14.15 -0.23 -21.37
CA ALA A 32 -14.59 0.06 -22.73
C ALA A 32 -13.71 -0.64 -23.78
N GLU A 33 -12.40 -0.71 -23.54
CA GLU A 33 -11.43 -1.34 -24.43
C GLU A 33 -11.24 -2.84 -24.19
N SER A 34 -11.96 -3.43 -23.22
CA SER A 34 -11.73 -4.81 -22.76
C SER A 34 -10.25 -5.08 -22.44
N ARG A 35 -9.58 -4.07 -21.87
CA ARG A 35 -8.13 -4.07 -21.66
C ARG A 35 -7.72 -5.21 -20.72
N THR A 36 -6.56 -5.79 -20.98
CA THR A 36 -5.92 -6.77 -20.10
C THR A 36 -4.55 -6.27 -19.73
N GLY A 37 -4.20 -6.31 -18.45
CA GLY A 37 -2.95 -5.77 -17.93
C GLY A 37 -3.04 -5.42 -16.45
N VAL A 38 -2.04 -4.69 -15.95
CA VAL A 38 -2.01 -4.25 -14.55
C VAL A 38 -2.04 -2.72 -14.52
N LEU A 39 -3.06 -2.15 -13.89
CA LEU A 39 -3.13 -0.72 -13.58
C LEU A 39 -2.51 -0.50 -12.21
N ARG A 40 -1.36 0.17 -12.15
CA ARG A 40 -0.69 0.54 -10.91
C ARG A 40 -1.20 1.89 -10.41
N VAL A 41 -1.58 1.93 -9.15
CA VAL A 41 -1.90 3.15 -8.39
C VAL A 41 -0.76 3.38 -7.41
N THR A 42 -0.01 4.46 -7.61
CA THR A 42 1.00 4.88 -6.63
C THR A 42 0.32 5.51 -5.41
N GLY A 43 0.98 5.50 -4.25
CA GLY A 43 0.38 6.05 -3.04
C GLY A 43 0.89 5.44 -1.75
N ASP A 44 0.24 5.81 -0.65
CA ASP A 44 0.48 5.29 0.68
C ASP A 44 -0.85 4.95 1.41
N PRO A 45 -1.30 3.69 1.34
CA PRO A 45 -0.77 2.62 0.49
C PRO A 45 -1.26 2.76 -0.96
N GLY A 46 -0.38 2.51 -1.93
CA GLY A 46 -0.75 2.26 -3.32
C GLY A 46 -1.21 0.81 -3.53
N GLY A 47 -1.26 0.38 -4.80
CA GLY A 47 -1.54 -1.01 -5.16
C GLY A 47 -1.75 -1.23 -6.65
N ASP A 48 -2.04 -2.47 -7.01
CA ASP A 48 -2.20 -2.95 -8.37
C ASP A 48 -3.59 -3.51 -8.61
N PHE A 49 -4.22 -3.08 -9.69
CA PHE A 49 -5.44 -3.67 -10.22
C PHE A 49 -5.07 -4.55 -11.40
N HIS A 50 -5.18 -5.86 -11.21
CA HIS A 50 -4.99 -6.85 -12.27
C HIS A 50 -6.30 -6.97 -13.04
N ILE A 51 -6.29 -6.58 -14.31
CA ILE A 51 -7.48 -6.47 -15.15
C ILE A 51 -7.38 -7.48 -16.29
N PHE A 52 -8.46 -8.20 -16.53
CA PHE A 52 -8.60 -9.19 -17.60
C PHE A 52 -9.92 -8.97 -18.33
N GLY A 53 -9.86 -8.65 -19.62
CA GLY A 53 -11.04 -8.36 -20.43
C GLY A 53 -11.91 -7.23 -19.85
N GLY A 54 -11.28 -6.18 -19.34
CA GLY A 54 -11.97 -5.05 -18.69
C GLY A 54 -12.54 -5.33 -17.30
N ARG A 55 -12.30 -6.52 -16.71
CA ARG A 55 -12.76 -6.87 -15.35
C ARG A 55 -11.60 -7.02 -14.39
N ILE A 56 -11.79 -6.65 -13.13
CA ILE A 56 -10.76 -6.76 -12.09
C ILE A 56 -10.69 -8.21 -11.60
N ALA A 57 -9.57 -8.87 -11.83
CA ALA A 57 -9.31 -10.22 -11.32
C ALA A 57 -8.78 -10.18 -9.88
N ILE A 58 -7.84 -9.27 -9.60
CA ILE A 58 -7.14 -9.14 -8.32
C ILE A 58 -6.88 -7.67 -8.03
N VAL A 59 -6.96 -7.27 -6.76
CA VAL A 59 -6.39 -6.00 -6.29
C VAL A 59 -5.38 -6.30 -5.21
N ASP A 60 -4.11 -6.01 -5.48
CA ASP A 60 -3.02 -6.19 -4.53
C ASP A 60 -2.62 -4.84 -3.95
N SER A 61 -2.73 -4.70 -2.64
CA SER A 61 -2.19 -3.54 -1.92
C SER A 61 -1.38 -4.05 -0.74
N PRO A 62 -0.18 -3.51 -0.48
CA PRO A 62 0.50 -3.80 0.77
C PRO A 62 -0.41 -3.45 1.96
N GLY A 63 -1.30 -2.46 1.78
CA GLY A 63 -2.24 -1.96 2.78
C GLY A 63 -3.28 -2.93 3.30
N ALA A 64 -3.51 -4.07 2.65
CA ALA A 64 -4.57 -5.02 2.99
C ALA A 64 -4.10 -6.49 2.86
N PRO A 65 -4.75 -7.43 3.57
CA PRO A 65 -4.55 -8.85 3.35
C PRO A 65 -4.94 -9.27 1.93
N GLY A 66 -4.04 -9.98 1.25
CA GLY A 66 -4.28 -10.54 -0.08
C GLY A 66 -5.04 -11.88 -0.02
N ILE A 67 -5.23 -12.49 -1.19
CA ILE A 67 -5.89 -13.80 -1.33
C ILE A 67 -5.18 -14.86 -0.49
N ALA A 68 -3.84 -14.92 -0.59
CA ALA A 68 -3.03 -15.88 0.15
C ALA A 68 -3.18 -15.71 1.67
N ASP A 69 -3.17 -14.47 2.16
CA ASP A 69 -3.35 -14.19 3.59
C ASP A 69 -4.72 -14.65 4.08
N LEU A 70 -5.79 -14.35 3.36
CA LEU A 70 -7.15 -14.72 3.75
C LEU A 70 -7.42 -16.23 3.65
N LEU A 71 -6.77 -16.92 2.72
CA LEU A 71 -6.80 -18.38 2.60
C LEU A 71 -5.99 -19.06 3.70
N ALA A 72 -4.90 -18.45 4.17
CA ALA A 72 -4.07 -18.97 5.25
C ALA A 72 -4.72 -18.88 6.65
N ARG A 73 -5.95 -18.36 6.75
CA ARG A 73 -6.68 -18.25 8.02
C ARG A 73 -6.79 -19.62 8.71
N PRO A 74 -6.30 -19.76 9.96
CA PRO A 74 -6.41 -21.01 10.71
C PRO A 74 -7.85 -21.52 10.80
N GLY A 75 -8.03 -22.83 10.63
CA GLY A 75 -9.35 -23.47 10.66
C GLY A 75 -10.19 -23.29 9.39
N ARG A 76 -9.71 -22.54 8.38
CA ARG A 76 -10.34 -22.50 7.06
C ARG A 76 -10.01 -23.78 6.29
N LEU A 77 -11.03 -24.49 5.86
CA LEU A 77 -10.92 -25.54 4.85
C LEU A 77 -11.37 -24.93 3.53
N SER A 78 -10.48 -24.76 2.56
CA SER A 78 -10.87 -24.31 1.22
C SER A 78 -11.62 -25.42 0.52
N THR A 79 -12.91 -25.22 0.25
CA THR A 79 -13.82 -26.26 -0.27
C THR A 79 -14.00 -26.25 -1.79
N GLY A 80 -13.35 -25.31 -2.50
CA GLY A 80 -13.30 -25.32 -3.97
C GLY A 80 -13.27 -23.93 -4.61
N VAL A 81 -13.61 -23.86 -5.90
CA VAL A 81 -13.54 -22.63 -6.72
C VAL A 81 -14.46 -21.52 -6.19
N ALA A 82 -15.60 -21.87 -5.59
CA ALA A 82 -16.50 -20.89 -4.99
C ALA A 82 -15.88 -20.16 -3.78
N ASP A 83 -15.17 -20.89 -2.92
CA ASP A 83 -14.46 -20.31 -1.77
C ASP A 83 -13.32 -19.40 -2.22
N VAL A 84 -12.53 -19.86 -3.20
CA VAL A 84 -11.46 -19.05 -3.79
C VAL A 84 -12.04 -17.77 -4.40
N ARG A 85 -13.19 -17.85 -5.08
CA ARG A 85 -13.90 -16.69 -5.63
C ARG A 85 -14.34 -15.71 -4.55
N LEU A 86 -14.92 -16.20 -3.46
CA LEU A 86 -15.31 -15.35 -2.33
C LEU A 86 -14.10 -14.65 -1.72
N VAL A 87 -12.99 -15.37 -1.52
CA VAL A 87 -11.76 -14.81 -0.95
C VAL A 87 -11.11 -13.81 -1.90
N ALA A 88 -11.09 -14.07 -3.20
CA ALA A 88 -10.62 -13.11 -4.21
C ALA A 88 -11.43 -11.81 -4.18
N MET A 89 -12.76 -11.91 -4.07
CA MET A 89 -13.63 -10.75 -3.93
C MET A 89 -13.38 -9.98 -2.63
N MET A 90 -13.21 -10.67 -1.50
CA MET A 90 -12.88 -10.02 -0.22
C MET A 90 -11.54 -9.30 -0.27
N ALA A 91 -10.50 -9.95 -0.81
CA ALA A 91 -9.17 -9.36 -0.98
C ALA A 91 -9.23 -8.13 -1.90
N ALA A 92 -9.95 -8.21 -3.02
CA ALA A 92 -10.11 -7.09 -3.94
C ALA A 92 -10.79 -5.88 -3.28
N LEU A 93 -11.85 -6.14 -2.50
CA LEU A 93 -12.56 -5.12 -1.74
C LEU A 93 -11.69 -4.46 -0.67
N ASP A 94 -10.87 -5.24 0.03
CA ASP A 94 -9.98 -4.71 1.05
C ASP A 94 -8.77 -3.98 0.46
N GLY A 95 -8.23 -4.47 -0.66
CA GLY A 95 -7.18 -3.80 -1.42
C GLY A 95 -7.65 -2.44 -1.94
N ALA A 96 -8.82 -2.39 -2.58
CA ALA A 96 -9.42 -1.14 -3.04
C ALA A 96 -9.74 -0.19 -1.87
N PHE A 97 -10.27 -0.71 -0.76
CA PHE A 97 -10.50 0.06 0.45
C PHE A 97 -9.20 0.61 1.06
N ALA A 98 -8.12 -0.17 1.10
CA ALA A 98 -6.83 0.28 1.62
C ALA A 98 -6.24 1.41 0.76
N ILE A 99 -6.24 1.24 -0.56
CA ILE A 99 -5.78 2.25 -1.51
C ILE A 99 -6.60 3.53 -1.36
N ALA A 100 -7.93 3.40 -1.30
CA ALA A 100 -8.84 4.54 -1.25
C ALA A 100 -8.93 5.21 0.14
N ALA A 101 -8.63 4.49 1.22
CA ALA A 101 -8.43 5.09 2.54
C ALA A 101 -7.08 5.85 2.61
N GLY A 102 -6.17 5.47 1.71
CA GLY A 102 -4.81 5.95 1.44
C GLY A 102 -4.65 7.40 1.01
N TRP A 103 -3.38 7.80 0.87
CA TRP A 103 -3.02 8.87 -0.07
C TRP A 103 -2.79 8.27 -1.45
N LEU A 104 -3.57 8.70 -2.45
CA LEU A 104 -3.40 8.28 -3.84
C LEU A 104 -2.44 9.24 -4.57
N GLY A 105 -1.50 8.66 -5.28
CA GLY A 105 -0.65 9.32 -6.28
C GLY A 105 -1.20 9.14 -7.69
N SER A 106 -0.33 8.96 -8.68
CA SER A 106 -0.71 8.73 -10.08
C SER A 106 -1.17 7.30 -10.37
N CYS A 107 -1.97 7.16 -11.43
CA CYS A 107 -2.38 5.89 -12.00
C CYS A 107 -1.72 5.67 -13.37
N TYR A 108 -1.16 4.49 -13.62
CA TYR A 108 -0.62 4.15 -14.94
C TYR A 108 -0.63 2.64 -15.19
N TRP A 109 -0.76 2.27 -16.46
CA TRP A 109 -0.67 0.88 -16.87
C TRP A 109 0.78 0.41 -16.90
N GLN A 110 1.03 -0.74 -16.30
CA GLN A 110 2.32 -1.42 -16.39
C GLN A 110 2.48 -2.08 -17.75
N GLU A 111 3.72 -2.18 -18.22
CA GLU A 111 4.06 -2.97 -19.40
C GLU A 111 3.65 -4.43 -19.14
N PRO A 112 2.88 -5.06 -20.05
CA PRO A 112 2.47 -6.45 -19.87
C PRO A 112 3.71 -7.35 -19.81
N PRO A 113 3.73 -8.34 -18.90
CA PRO A 113 4.81 -9.32 -18.88
C PRO A 113 4.79 -10.14 -20.18
N ASP A 114 5.97 -10.55 -20.63
CA ASP A 114 6.17 -11.48 -21.75
C ASP A 114 6.67 -12.83 -21.21
N PRO A 115 5.89 -13.93 -21.33
CA PRO A 115 4.59 -14.05 -22.00
C PRO A 115 3.42 -13.46 -21.18
N PRO A 116 2.29 -13.13 -21.84
CA PRO A 116 1.12 -12.55 -21.18
C PRO A 116 0.56 -13.49 -20.09
N PRO A 117 -0.04 -12.92 -19.03
CA PRO A 117 -0.58 -13.73 -17.94
C PRO A 117 -1.71 -14.64 -18.44
N GLY A 118 -1.76 -15.85 -17.89
CA GLY A 118 -2.83 -16.81 -18.18
C GLY A 118 -4.22 -16.31 -17.76
N GLN A 119 -5.27 -16.94 -18.29
CA GLN A 119 -6.65 -16.61 -17.92
C GLN A 119 -6.87 -16.77 -16.41
N PRO A 120 -7.51 -15.79 -15.73
CA PRO A 120 -7.80 -15.92 -14.32
C PRO A 120 -8.79 -17.06 -14.07
N LEU A 121 -8.58 -17.80 -12.97
CA LEU A 121 -9.45 -18.92 -12.58
C LEU A 121 -10.87 -18.49 -12.19
N VAL A 122 -11.06 -17.21 -11.87
CA VAL A 122 -12.30 -16.67 -11.31
C VAL A 122 -12.81 -15.53 -12.22
N PRO A 123 -14.12 -15.46 -12.49
CA PRO A 123 -14.68 -14.33 -13.25
C PRO A 123 -14.41 -13.00 -12.55
N GLY A 124 -13.89 -12.04 -13.30
CA GLY A 124 -13.49 -10.75 -12.77
C GLY A 124 -14.66 -9.89 -12.27
N ILE A 125 -14.34 -9.02 -11.32
CA ILE A 125 -15.23 -8.07 -10.66
C ILE A 125 -15.45 -6.87 -11.59
N ASP A 126 -16.69 -6.37 -11.60
CA ASP A 126 -17.04 -5.13 -12.29
C ASP A 126 -16.34 -3.93 -11.62
N PRO A 127 -15.54 -3.12 -12.34
CA PRO A 127 -14.83 -1.99 -11.75
C PRO A 127 -15.75 -0.93 -11.15
N GLY A 128 -16.89 -0.63 -11.79
CA GLY A 128 -17.85 0.35 -11.29
C GLY A 128 -18.46 -0.08 -9.96
N TRP A 129 -18.86 -1.34 -9.84
CA TRP A 129 -19.34 -1.93 -8.60
C TRP A 129 -18.29 -1.89 -7.48
N LEU A 130 -17.04 -2.24 -7.78
CA LEU A 130 -15.96 -2.23 -6.79
C LEU A 130 -15.71 -0.81 -6.25
N LEU A 131 -15.69 0.19 -7.13
CA LEU A 131 -15.52 1.59 -6.74
C LEU A 131 -16.69 2.09 -5.89
N LEU A 132 -17.93 1.77 -6.26
CA LEU A 132 -19.12 2.14 -5.51
C LEU A 132 -19.12 1.52 -4.10
N GLU A 133 -18.78 0.24 -4.00
CA GLU A 133 -18.71 -0.46 -2.72
C GLU A 133 -17.55 0.08 -1.85
N THR A 134 -16.42 0.43 -2.46
CA THR A 134 -15.29 1.08 -1.78
C THR A 134 -15.71 2.44 -1.20
N GLU A 135 -16.42 3.26 -1.98
CA GLU A 135 -16.93 4.54 -1.53
C GLU A 135 -17.94 4.38 -0.37
N ARG A 136 -18.85 3.40 -0.48
CA ARG A 136 -19.81 3.08 0.59
C ARG A 136 -19.09 2.74 1.90
N ARG A 137 -18.02 1.95 1.84
CA ARG A 137 -17.19 1.57 3.01
C ARG A 137 -16.46 2.76 3.62
N LEU A 138 -15.89 3.65 2.79
CA LEU A 138 -15.26 4.88 3.28
C LEU A 138 -16.26 5.80 3.97
N ARG A 139 -17.44 6.00 3.37
CA ARG A 139 -18.52 6.81 3.98
C ARG A 139 -18.99 6.24 5.31
N ALA A 140 -19.08 4.92 5.44
CA ALA A 140 -19.46 4.26 6.69
C ALA A 140 -18.46 4.54 7.83
N LEU A 141 -17.19 4.78 7.51
CA LEU A 141 -16.12 5.04 8.48
C LEU A 141 -15.76 6.51 8.64
N ALA A 142 -16.42 7.43 7.91
CA ALA A 142 -16.09 8.86 7.89
C ALA A 142 -16.11 9.52 9.28
N HIS A 143 -16.94 9.01 10.21
CA HIS A 143 -17.04 9.53 11.58
C HIS A 143 -15.96 9.00 12.52
N GLY A 144 -15.37 7.84 12.22
CA GLY A 144 -14.48 7.12 13.14
C GLY A 144 -13.09 7.71 13.31
N ARG A 145 -12.70 8.70 12.47
CA ARG A 145 -11.36 9.34 12.46
C ARG A 145 -10.17 8.36 12.55
N VAL A 146 -10.34 7.14 12.04
CA VAL A 146 -9.30 6.11 11.97
C VAL A 146 -8.75 6.04 10.55
N SER A 147 -7.44 6.21 10.42
CA SER A 147 -6.65 5.76 9.28
C SER A 147 -6.18 4.32 9.52
N PRO A 148 -6.65 3.34 8.71
CA PRO A 148 -6.38 1.92 8.95
C PRO A 148 -4.90 1.52 9.00
N TYR A 149 -4.04 2.30 8.37
CA TYR A 149 -2.61 2.00 8.22
C TYR A 149 -1.68 3.03 8.89
N ARG A 150 -2.19 4.21 9.31
CA ARG A 150 -1.37 5.23 10.00
C ARG A 150 -1.58 5.29 11.51
N ASN A 151 -2.75 4.90 11.99
CA ASN A 151 -3.03 4.97 13.42
C ASN A 151 -2.54 3.72 14.13
N HIS A 152 -1.70 3.90 15.16
CA HIS A 152 -1.32 2.83 16.06
C HIS A 152 -2.29 2.78 17.24
N LEU A 153 -2.64 1.58 17.66
CA LEU A 153 -3.66 1.36 18.68
C LEU A 153 -3.00 0.96 20.01
N SER A 154 -3.44 1.56 21.10
CA SER A 154 -3.11 1.14 22.47
C SER A 154 -4.39 0.81 23.25
N LEU A 155 -4.27 -0.08 24.23
CA LEU A 155 -5.35 -0.39 25.16
C LEU A 155 -5.51 0.74 26.18
N THR A 156 -6.76 1.11 26.47
CA THR A 156 -7.13 1.90 27.66
C THR A 156 -7.21 0.98 28.90
N ASP A 157 -7.57 1.53 30.06
CA ASP A 157 -7.89 0.70 31.24
C ASP A 157 -9.10 -0.21 30.97
N CYS A 158 -10.17 0.34 30.39
CA CYS A 158 -11.35 -0.42 29.96
C CYS A 158 -10.97 -1.56 29.00
N GLY A 159 -10.13 -1.29 28.01
CA GLY A 159 -9.63 -2.32 27.08
C GLY A 159 -8.81 -3.41 27.77
N ARG A 160 -8.00 -3.06 28.78
CA ARG A 160 -7.24 -4.03 29.59
C ARG A 160 -8.17 -4.92 30.41
N ASP A 161 -9.18 -4.34 31.04
CA ASP A 161 -10.16 -5.10 31.83
C ASP A 161 -10.96 -6.06 30.95
N LEU A 162 -11.37 -5.62 29.76
CA LEU A 162 -12.04 -6.47 28.77
C LEU A 162 -11.15 -7.64 28.32
N LEU A 163 -9.86 -7.39 28.08
CA LEU A 163 -8.91 -8.43 27.70
C LEU A 163 -8.66 -9.43 28.84
N ALA A 164 -8.60 -8.96 30.09
CA ALA A 164 -8.40 -9.80 31.27
C ALA A 164 -9.65 -10.61 31.66
N GLY A 165 -10.84 -10.17 31.23
CA GLY A 165 -12.09 -10.85 31.48
C GLY A 165 -12.14 -12.26 30.86
N SER A 166 -12.87 -13.17 31.52
CA SER A 166 -13.04 -14.56 31.08
C SER A 166 -14.08 -14.76 29.97
N ALA A 167 -14.81 -13.71 29.61
CA ALA A 167 -15.80 -13.76 28.53
C ALA A 167 -15.09 -13.59 27.18
N GLN A 168 -15.19 -14.60 26.32
CA GLN A 168 -14.64 -14.54 24.97
C GLN A 168 -15.51 -13.60 24.13
N GLY A 169 -15.20 -12.31 24.19
CA GLY A 169 -15.92 -11.26 23.47
C GLY A 169 -15.54 -11.22 21.99
N GLN A 170 -16.42 -10.64 21.18
CA GLN A 170 -16.18 -10.36 19.75
C GLN A 170 -14.87 -9.59 19.47
N TRP A 171 -14.34 -8.87 20.47
CA TRP A 171 -13.14 -8.05 20.37
C TRP A 171 -11.86 -8.71 20.88
N GLN A 172 -11.94 -9.89 21.52
CA GLN A 172 -10.81 -10.52 22.22
C GLN A 172 -9.57 -10.69 21.33
N ASP A 173 -9.78 -11.17 20.10
CA ASP A 173 -8.70 -11.40 19.14
C ASP A 173 -8.00 -10.09 18.75
N ILE A 174 -8.75 -8.99 18.62
CA ILE A 174 -8.18 -7.69 18.26
C ILE A 174 -7.43 -7.12 19.47
N LEU A 175 -8.06 -7.09 20.65
CA LEU A 175 -7.46 -6.58 21.89
C LEU A 175 -6.13 -7.28 22.20
N PHE A 176 -6.04 -8.59 21.97
CA PHE A 176 -4.82 -9.37 22.19
C PHE A 176 -3.62 -8.87 21.36
N TRP A 177 -3.84 -8.36 20.15
CA TRP A 177 -2.76 -7.88 19.27
C TRP A 177 -2.44 -6.40 19.43
N VAL A 178 -3.21 -5.65 20.20
CA VAL A 178 -3.01 -4.20 20.42
C VAL A 178 -1.85 -3.97 21.39
N ASN A 179 -0.79 -3.31 20.92
CA ASN A 179 0.45 -3.14 21.68
C ASN A 179 1.07 -1.73 21.56
N GLY A 180 0.35 -0.76 21.01
CA GLY A 180 0.82 0.61 20.77
C GLY A 180 1.69 0.80 19.52
N ARG A 181 1.97 -0.27 18.78
CA ARG A 181 2.79 -0.24 17.54
C ARG A 181 2.06 -0.74 16.31
N ARG A 182 0.92 -1.42 16.49
CA ARG A 182 0.16 -2.02 15.39
C ARG A 182 -0.97 -1.12 14.95
N SER A 183 -1.14 -1.03 13.64
CA SER A 183 -2.28 -0.44 12.96
C SER A 183 -3.41 -1.45 12.73
N CYS A 184 -4.57 -1.00 12.24
CA CYS A 184 -5.65 -1.90 11.84
C CYS A 184 -5.20 -2.87 10.75
N ARG A 185 -4.35 -2.39 9.83
CA ARG A 185 -3.69 -3.21 8.79
C ARG A 185 -2.87 -4.34 9.39
N ASP A 186 -1.99 -4.03 10.34
CA ASP A 186 -1.11 -5.05 10.94
C ASP A 186 -1.93 -6.12 11.69
N ILE A 187 -3.00 -5.68 12.37
CA ILE A 187 -3.90 -6.60 13.08
C ILE A 187 -4.71 -7.44 12.07
N ALA A 188 -5.21 -6.85 10.99
CA ALA A 188 -5.94 -7.57 9.95
C ALA A 188 -5.10 -8.66 9.28
N LEU A 189 -3.84 -8.34 8.96
CA LEU A 189 -2.86 -9.30 8.42
C LEU A 189 -2.59 -10.44 9.41
N GLN A 190 -2.36 -10.10 10.69
CA GLN A 190 -2.09 -11.09 11.73
C GLN A 190 -3.28 -12.03 11.99
N LEU A 191 -4.50 -11.50 11.90
CA LEU A 191 -5.73 -12.26 12.13
C LEU A 191 -6.24 -12.98 10.88
N HIS A 192 -5.62 -12.75 9.71
CA HIS A 192 -6.12 -13.23 8.42
C HIS A 192 -7.60 -12.85 8.21
N ARG A 193 -7.95 -11.60 8.57
CA ARG A 193 -9.30 -11.04 8.52
C ARG A 193 -9.36 -9.84 7.60
N SER A 194 -10.57 -9.50 7.17
CA SER A 194 -10.77 -8.33 6.32
C SER A 194 -10.32 -7.04 7.00
N LEU A 195 -9.59 -6.19 6.27
CA LEU A 195 -9.13 -4.89 6.75
C LEU A 195 -10.31 -4.00 7.15
N TYR A 196 -11.31 -3.92 6.28
CA TYR A 196 -12.51 -3.12 6.53
C TYR A 196 -13.24 -3.60 7.79
N ALA A 197 -13.42 -4.91 7.96
CA ALA A 197 -14.07 -5.47 9.14
C ALA A 197 -13.32 -5.13 10.44
N VAL A 198 -11.99 -5.29 10.44
CA VAL A 198 -11.16 -4.92 11.60
C VAL A 198 -11.26 -3.42 11.89
N THR A 199 -11.30 -2.57 10.86
CA THR A 199 -11.41 -1.12 11.05
C THR A 199 -12.77 -0.74 11.65
N VAL A 200 -13.87 -1.38 11.22
CA VAL A 200 -15.19 -1.18 11.82
C VAL A 200 -15.19 -1.56 13.31
N ASP A 201 -14.60 -2.70 13.65
CA ASP A 201 -14.50 -3.14 15.04
C ASP A 201 -13.64 -2.19 15.88
N VAL A 202 -12.53 -1.69 15.33
CA VAL A 202 -11.68 -0.70 15.99
C VAL A 202 -12.43 0.61 16.21
N VAL A 203 -13.19 1.12 15.25
CA VAL A 203 -14.02 2.33 15.44
C VAL A 203 -15.00 2.12 16.59
N ARG A 204 -15.68 0.98 16.63
CA ARG A 204 -16.59 0.65 17.74
C ARG A 204 -15.88 0.53 19.09
N MET A 205 -14.66 0.00 19.11
CA MET A 205 -13.84 -0.06 20.32
C MET A 205 -13.35 1.30 20.79
N LEU A 206 -13.06 2.24 19.86
CA LEU A 206 -12.76 3.63 20.20
C LEU A 206 -13.98 4.32 20.80
N ASP A 207 -15.17 4.12 20.22
CA ASP A 207 -16.42 4.66 20.75
C ASP A 207 -16.76 4.09 22.14
N ALA A 208 -16.37 2.85 22.41
CA ALA A 208 -16.53 2.18 23.71
C ALA A 208 -15.39 2.43 24.71
N ASP A 209 -14.46 3.34 24.40
CA ASP A 209 -13.28 3.65 25.21
C ASP A 209 -12.39 2.42 25.52
N ALA A 210 -12.42 1.37 24.70
CA ALA A 210 -11.55 0.19 24.85
C ALA A 210 -10.17 0.41 24.21
N LEU A 211 -10.09 1.31 23.23
CA LEU A 211 -8.87 1.64 22.51
C LEU A 211 -8.61 3.14 22.51
N ILE A 212 -7.35 3.51 22.28
CA ILE A 212 -6.96 4.88 21.98
C ILE A 212 -5.95 4.89 20.81
N ILE A 213 -6.09 5.89 19.94
CA ILE A 213 -5.11 6.15 18.88
C ILE A 213 -3.88 6.80 19.52
N THR A 214 -2.73 6.13 19.38
CA THR A 214 -1.45 6.62 19.86
C THR A 214 -0.72 7.30 18.71
N PRO A 215 -0.14 8.50 18.90
CA PRO A 215 0.74 9.08 17.89
C PRO A 215 1.90 8.14 17.62
N PRO A 216 2.40 8.07 16.36
CA PRO A 216 3.60 7.29 16.07
C PRO A 216 4.71 7.79 16.99
N ARG A 217 5.30 6.89 17.80
CA ARG A 217 6.44 7.25 18.63
C ARG A 217 7.58 7.62 17.69
N ASN A 218 7.85 8.91 17.54
CA ASN A 218 9.13 9.41 17.08
C ASN A 218 10.16 9.14 18.18
N THR A 219 10.42 7.86 18.46
CA THR A 219 11.73 7.51 19.00
C THR A 219 12.69 7.76 17.85
N PRO A 220 13.63 8.75 17.91
CA PRO A 220 14.84 8.58 17.11
C PRO A 220 15.33 7.18 17.43
N ASP A 221 15.68 6.40 16.42
CA ASP A 221 16.33 5.11 16.60
C ASP A 221 17.47 5.30 17.60
N SER A 222 17.22 5.01 18.88
CA SER A 222 18.28 4.56 19.76
C SER A 222 18.67 3.26 19.10
N PRO A 223 19.88 3.15 18.52
CA PRO A 223 20.24 2.00 17.71
C PRO A 223 19.91 0.78 18.54
N GLN A 224 18.91 0.01 18.10
CA GLN A 224 18.57 -1.24 18.73
C GLN A 224 19.87 -2.02 18.77
N THR A 225 20.40 -2.23 19.97
CA THR A 225 21.47 -3.19 20.20
C THR A 225 20.88 -4.54 19.83
N ARG A 226 20.98 -4.87 18.54
CA ARG A 226 20.78 -6.24 18.05
C ARG A 226 21.57 -7.14 18.99
N PRO A 227 21.01 -8.24 19.51
CA PRO A 227 21.87 -9.29 20.03
C PRO A 227 22.87 -9.60 18.92
N ALA A 228 24.16 -9.59 19.27
CA ALA A 228 25.26 -9.76 18.35
C ALA A 228 25.29 -11.19 17.79
N SER A 229 24.28 -11.57 17.03
CA SER A 229 24.30 -12.75 16.19
C SER A 229 24.95 -12.35 14.88
N GLY A 230 26.26 -12.66 14.80
CA GLY A 230 27.00 -12.91 13.57
C GLY A 230 26.83 -11.85 12.49
N ARG A 231 27.64 -10.79 12.57
CA ARG A 231 28.03 -10.07 11.35
C ARG A 231 28.76 -11.08 10.47
N PHE A 232 28.06 -11.71 9.53
CA PHE A 232 28.71 -12.08 8.28
C PHE A 232 29.08 -10.76 7.61
N LEU A 233 30.29 -10.29 7.94
CA LEU A 233 30.98 -9.26 7.21
C LEU A 233 31.08 -9.78 5.78
N LEU A 234 30.22 -9.27 4.89
CA LEU A 234 30.47 -9.40 3.46
C LEU A 234 31.91 -8.90 3.23
N PRO A 235 32.80 -9.72 2.63
CA PRO A 235 34.19 -9.34 2.47
C PRO A 235 34.29 -8.01 1.72
N ARG A 236 34.76 -6.96 2.40
CA ARG A 236 35.02 -5.67 1.77
C ARG A 236 36.21 -5.83 0.83
N ARG A 237 35.93 -5.80 -0.48
CA ARG A 237 36.96 -5.80 -1.52
C ARG A 237 37.81 -4.53 -1.37
N ARG A 238 39.12 -4.66 -1.17
CA ARG A 238 40.05 -3.52 -1.22
C ARG A 238 40.09 -2.99 -2.67
N ARG A 239 39.95 -1.68 -2.83
CA ARG A 239 40.17 -1.00 -4.12
C ARG A 239 41.59 -1.34 -4.58
N GLY A 240 41.74 -1.95 -5.76
CA GLY A 240 43.03 -2.38 -6.33
C GLY A 240 43.45 -3.83 -6.08
N ALA A 241 42.65 -4.67 -5.39
CA ALA A 241 43.02 -6.06 -5.11
C ALA A 241 42.81 -7.07 -6.25
N SER A 242 42.30 -6.62 -7.40
CA SER A 242 42.34 -7.43 -8.63
C SER A 242 43.62 -7.02 -9.35
N GLY A 243 44.61 -7.90 -9.43
CA GLY A 243 45.87 -7.71 -10.19
C GLY A 243 45.69 -7.53 -11.70
N VAL A 244 44.53 -7.05 -12.15
CA VAL A 244 44.22 -6.70 -13.55
C VAL A 244 45.08 -5.52 -14.02
N ASN A 245 45.50 -4.63 -13.12
CA ASN A 245 46.40 -3.53 -13.46
C ASN A 245 47.86 -3.98 -13.66
N ASP A 246 48.26 -5.16 -13.17
CA ASP A 246 49.61 -5.68 -13.38
C ASP A 246 49.76 -6.33 -14.77
N THR A 247 48.64 -6.63 -15.45
CA THR A 247 48.61 -7.23 -16.79
C THR A 247 48.50 -6.22 -17.93
N LEU A 248 48.30 -4.93 -17.63
CA LEU A 248 48.15 -3.89 -18.64
C LEU A 248 49.42 -3.02 -18.71
N PRO A 249 50.08 -2.90 -19.87
CA PRO A 249 51.21 -1.99 -20.02
C PRO A 249 50.75 -0.55 -19.74
N PRO A 250 51.55 0.26 -19.03
CA PRO A 250 51.18 1.63 -18.72
C PRO A 250 51.02 2.46 -20.00
N PRO A 251 50.02 3.36 -20.06
CA PRO A 251 49.83 4.22 -21.21
C PRO A 251 51.02 5.18 -21.39
N PRO A 252 51.42 5.50 -22.63
CA PRO A 252 52.52 6.43 -22.88
C PRO A 252 52.18 7.83 -22.36
N PRO A 253 53.19 8.60 -21.89
CA PRO A 253 52.99 9.94 -21.35
C PRO A 253 52.38 10.86 -22.41
N ARG A 254 51.24 11.48 -22.07
CA ARG A 254 50.61 12.51 -22.90
C ARG A 254 51.27 13.86 -22.60
N PRO A 255 51.61 14.66 -23.64
CA PRO A 255 52.21 15.98 -23.46
C PRO A 255 51.23 16.97 -22.83
N ASP A 256 51.76 17.83 -21.96
CA ASP A 256 51.04 18.85 -21.20
C ASP A 256 50.21 19.77 -22.10
N ARG A 257 48.92 19.90 -21.81
CA ARG A 257 48.06 20.94 -22.40
C ARG A 257 48.07 22.19 -21.51
N PRO A 258 48.31 23.38 -22.09
CA PRO A 258 48.42 24.62 -21.34
C PRO A 258 47.07 25.09 -20.75
N ALA A 259 47.18 25.77 -19.61
CA ALA A 259 46.08 26.33 -18.83
C ALA A 259 45.25 27.33 -19.64
N VAL A 260 43.95 27.06 -19.82
CA VAL A 260 42.99 28.04 -20.34
C VAL A 260 42.45 28.87 -19.16
N GLN A 261 42.76 30.16 -19.22
CA GLN A 261 42.36 31.19 -18.27
C GLN A 261 40.82 31.32 -18.20
N LYS A 262 40.30 31.38 -16.97
CA LYS A 262 38.93 31.78 -16.67
C LYS A 262 38.77 33.28 -16.95
N ILE A 263 38.01 33.62 -17.99
CA ILE A 263 37.49 34.96 -18.21
C ILE A 263 36.18 35.09 -17.42
N ALA A 264 36.13 36.03 -16.50
CA ALA A 264 34.92 36.42 -15.76
C ALA A 264 34.10 37.44 -16.58
N PRO A 265 32.76 37.42 -16.53
CA PRO A 265 31.95 38.41 -17.22
C PRO A 265 31.93 39.74 -16.43
N VAL A 266 32.29 40.82 -17.13
CA VAL A 266 32.15 42.21 -16.70
C VAL A 266 30.67 42.61 -16.80
N ARG A 267 30.12 43.16 -15.72
CA ARG A 267 28.77 43.71 -15.63
C ARG A 267 28.91 45.23 -15.74
N GLU A 268 28.64 45.78 -16.92
CA GLU A 268 28.60 47.22 -17.15
C GLU A 268 27.40 47.83 -16.41
N GLN A 269 27.70 48.76 -15.50
CA GLN A 269 26.78 49.74 -14.97
C GLN A 269 27.12 51.07 -15.64
N GLU A 270 26.34 51.49 -16.63
CA GLU A 270 26.34 52.88 -17.10
C GLU A 270 25.12 53.62 -16.53
N ARG A 271 25.42 54.48 -15.56
CA ARG A 271 24.79 55.77 -15.27
C ARG A 271 25.48 56.76 -16.24
N THR A 272 24.91 57.81 -16.85
CA THR A 272 23.71 58.64 -16.64
C THR A 272 23.67 59.65 -17.79
N GLN A 273 22.47 60.11 -18.18
CA GLN A 273 22.18 61.28 -19.04
C GLN A 273 22.51 61.17 -20.53
#